data_AF-A0A7W6R8Z0-F1
#
_entry.id   AF-A0A7W6R8Z0-F1
#
_cell.length_a   1.000
_cell.length_b   1.000
_cell.length_c   1.000
_cell.angle_alpha   90.00
_cell.angle_beta   90.00
_cell.angle_gamma   90.00
#
_symmetry.space_group_name_H-M   'P 1'
#
loop_
_entity.id
_entity.type
_entity.pdbx_description
1 polymer ?
#
loop_
_entity_poly.entity_id
_entity_poly.type
_entity_poly.pdbx_seq_one_letter_code
_entity_poly.pdbx_strand_id
1 'polypeptide(L)'
;MTIKPTLQTGSQDEFTGREKLIAHSEEFRPRVVHVTEGVYVAIGYSASNVTLIAGREGSIVVDTAANPVDAKAIIEAFGSHLVRPVKAIIYTHNHPDHTGGATVFAGDESPGIYSHELLRSATPSMGRGQRDGGDAFGMHLPAEDFINAGTQLEYGRTTRHTRQGFLPPTNTFDGDEEPITIAGIALQLISTPGEADDNISVWLPEKKLLIAGDVLLKTFPNIAPLRGLPTRPVDKWIESLDKLLSLEPDFIVPGHMGVIANAAEARNAFTAYRDAIKFVYEKTMEGIAKGMTPDELVQQIKLPEELAQHPYLQEFYGTVSWSVRGIYCQNAGWFDGNPTNIWPLPAKERAGKLVAMSGGSAKMLESAEAALAAGEFQWAAEQADYLLDLTPGNRAAMTVKMKALRELGERQMNATARNYYLSVANNLKARCSDDADGLRSPA
;
A
#
# COMPACT_ATOMS: atom_id res chain seq x y z
N MET A 1 -13.87 24.85 -43.97
CA MET A 1 -14.27 23.57 -43.35
C MET A 1 -14.16 23.74 -41.86
N THR A 2 -15.30 23.86 -41.18
CA THR A 2 -15.39 24.16 -39.75
C THR A 2 -15.28 22.84 -38.98
N ILE A 3 -14.12 22.59 -38.38
CA ILE A 3 -13.93 21.44 -37.48
C ILE A 3 -14.58 21.82 -36.15
N LYS A 4 -15.74 21.23 -35.85
CA LYS A 4 -16.33 21.29 -34.51
C LYS A 4 -15.49 20.40 -33.57
N PRO A 5 -15.06 20.88 -32.40
CA PRO A 5 -14.56 20.00 -31.36
C PRO A 5 -15.73 19.18 -30.84
N THR A 6 -15.65 17.87 -31.00
CA THR A 6 -16.58 16.95 -30.35
C THR A 6 -16.05 16.79 -28.94
N LEU A 7 -16.73 17.39 -27.95
CA LEU A 7 -16.54 17.04 -26.54
C LEU A 7 -16.86 15.54 -26.43
N GLN A 8 -15.82 14.70 -26.37
CA GLN A 8 -15.96 13.32 -25.95
C GLN A 8 -16.43 13.37 -24.50
N THR A 9 -17.71 13.11 -24.28
CA THR A 9 -18.18 12.57 -23.00
C THR A 9 -17.36 11.32 -22.77
N GLY A 10 -16.51 11.32 -21.74
CA GLY A 10 -15.58 10.22 -21.47
C GLY A 10 -16.32 8.88 -21.54
N SER A 11 -15.76 7.94 -22.30
CA SER A 11 -16.35 6.60 -22.39
C SER A 11 -16.35 5.96 -21.00
N GLN A 12 -17.33 5.10 -20.69
CA GLN A 12 -17.40 4.37 -19.40
C GLN A 12 -16.07 3.67 -19.03
N ASP A 13 -15.24 3.37 -20.03
CA ASP A 13 -13.93 2.74 -19.86
C ASP A 13 -12.90 3.64 -19.14
N GLU A 14 -12.98 4.98 -19.30
CA GLU A 14 -11.96 5.91 -18.78
C GLU A 14 -11.86 5.94 -17.26
N PHE A 15 -12.97 5.71 -16.56
CA PHE A 15 -13.04 5.75 -15.10
C PHE A 15 -13.21 4.36 -14.47
N THR A 16 -13.11 3.30 -15.27
CA THR A 16 -13.27 1.91 -14.80
C THR A 16 -12.30 1.59 -13.65
N GLY A 17 -11.08 2.13 -13.68
CA GLY A 17 -10.12 1.98 -12.57
C GLY A 17 -10.64 2.54 -11.24
N ARG A 18 -11.20 3.77 -11.27
CA ARG A 18 -11.80 4.40 -10.09
C ARG A 18 -13.02 3.64 -9.60
N GLU A 19 -13.87 3.16 -10.50
CA GLU A 19 -15.06 2.38 -10.14
C GLU A 19 -14.68 1.05 -9.49
N LYS A 20 -13.64 0.37 -9.99
CA LYS A 20 -13.05 -0.80 -9.33
C LYS A 20 -12.52 -0.46 -7.94
N LEU A 21 -11.86 0.68 -7.77
CA LEU A 21 -11.35 1.11 -6.47
C LEU A 21 -12.48 1.42 -5.47
N ILE A 22 -13.58 2.04 -5.93
CA ILE A 22 -14.79 2.26 -5.11
C ILE A 22 -15.38 0.92 -4.69
N ALA A 23 -15.52 -0.03 -5.61
CA ALA A 23 -16.01 -1.37 -5.31
C ALA A 23 -15.08 -2.12 -4.33
N HIS A 24 -13.76 -1.87 -4.41
CA HIS A 24 -12.79 -2.45 -3.48
C HIS A 24 -13.00 -2.01 -2.02
N SER A 25 -13.61 -0.84 -1.78
CA SER A 25 -13.92 -0.37 -0.42
C SER A 25 -14.86 -1.31 0.36
N GLU A 26 -15.57 -2.20 -0.32
CA GLU A 26 -16.39 -3.24 0.30
C GLU A 26 -15.58 -4.19 1.20
N GLU A 27 -14.31 -4.41 0.88
CA GLU A 27 -13.41 -5.26 1.67
C GLU A 27 -13.26 -4.73 3.11
N PHE A 28 -13.34 -3.42 3.29
CA PHE A 28 -13.08 -2.71 4.54
C PHE A 28 -14.34 -2.42 5.37
N ARG A 29 -15.50 -2.96 5.02
CA ARG A 29 -16.71 -2.77 5.81
C ARG A 29 -16.58 -3.43 7.20
N PRO A 30 -16.80 -2.69 8.30
CA PRO A 30 -16.75 -3.22 9.66
C PRO A 30 -17.63 -4.46 9.84
N ARG A 31 -17.01 -5.60 10.16
CA ARG A 31 -17.71 -6.86 10.47
C ARG A 31 -16.83 -7.82 11.25
N VAL A 32 -17.45 -8.67 12.06
CA VAL A 32 -16.78 -9.83 12.66
C VAL A 32 -17.14 -11.06 11.86
N VAL A 33 -16.13 -11.76 11.33
CA VAL A 33 -16.30 -12.98 10.55
C VAL A 33 -15.94 -14.18 11.42
N HIS A 34 -16.85 -15.13 11.56
CA HIS A 34 -16.54 -16.46 12.10
C HIS A 34 -15.92 -17.31 10.99
N VAL A 35 -14.63 -17.65 11.13
CA VAL A 35 -13.87 -18.35 10.09
C VAL A 35 -14.02 -19.86 10.22
N THR A 36 -13.79 -20.35 11.44
CA THR A 36 -13.91 -21.76 11.83
C THR A 36 -14.10 -21.81 13.35
N GLU A 37 -14.35 -22.99 13.92
CA GLU A 37 -14.68 -23.14 15.34
C GLU A 37 -13.67 -22.40 16.24
N GLY A 38 -14.17 -21.44 17.02
CA GLY A 38 -13.38 -20.65 17.95
C GLY A 38 -12.48 -19.59 17.32
N VAL A 39 -12.61 -19.30 16.01
CA VAL A 39 -11.81 -18.28 15.34
C VAL A 39 -12.70 -17.19 14.73
N TYR A 40 -12.44 -15.95 15.13
CA TYR A 40 -13.18 -14.77 14.71
C TYR A 40 -12.20 -13.69 14.21
N VAL A 41 -12.58 -12.96 13.17
CA VAL A 41 -11.74 -11.87 12.62
C VAL A 41 -12.55 -10.60 12.57
N ALA A 42 -12.06 -9.54 13.21
CA ALA A 42 -12.60 -8.19 13.07
C ALA A 42 -11.96 -7.52 11.86
N ILE A 43 -12.77 -7.24 10.84
CA ILE A 43 -12.35 -6.64 9.56
C ILE A 43 -12.92 -5.23 9.48
N GLY A 44 -12.13 -4.26 9.01
CA GLY A 44 -12.61 -2.91 8.72
C GLY A 44 -12.82 -2.00 9.93
N TYR A 45 -12.51 -2.48 11.14
CA TYR A 45 -12.54 -1.67 12.36
C TYR A 45 -11.27 -0.82 12.56
N SER A 46 -10.19 -1.18 11.88
CA SER A 46 -8.93 -0.44 11.81
C SER A 46 -8.29 -0.67 10.44
N ALA A 47 -7.06 -0.20 10.28
CA ALA A 47 -6.21 -0.45 9.12
C ALA A 47 -6.04 -1.96 8.85
N SER A 48 -5.57 -2.69 9.85
CA SER A 48 -5.36 -4.15 9.81
C SER A 48 -6.54 -4.91 10.41
N ASN A 49 -6.60 -6.20 10.07
CA ASN A 49 -7.48 -7.17 10.70
C ASN A 49 -6.94 -7.56 12.07
N VAL A 50 -7.84 -7.82 13.01
CA VAL A 50 -7.50 -8.45 14.29
C VAL A 50 -8.16 -9.82 14.37
N THR A 51 -7.38 -10.85 14.67
CA THR A 51 -7.89 -12.22 14.80
C THR A 51 -7.98 -12.62 16.27
N LEU A 52 -9.12 -13.17 16.64
CA LEU A 52 -9.41 -13.76 17.94
C LEU A 52 -9.48 -15.28 17.80
N ILE A 53 -8.63 -15.99 18.53
CA ILE A 53 -8.70 -17.44 18.70
C ILE A 53 -9.17 -17.71 20.13
N ALA A 54 -10.46 -18.01 20.25
CA ALA A 54 -11.14 -18.26 21.53
C ALA A 54 -10.95 -19.72 21.97
N GLY A 55 -10.31 -19.90 23.13
CA GLY A 55 -10.18 -21.19 23.81
C GLY A 55 -11.10 -21.31 25.03
N ARG A 56 -11.12 -22.50 25.64
CA ARG A 56 -11.88 -22.74 26.87
C ARG A 56 -11.30 -22.03 28.09
N GLU A 57 -9.97 -21.86 28.12
CA GLU A 57 -9.23 -21.32 29.26
C GLU A 57 -8.83 -19.84 29.07
N GLY A 58 -9.20 -19.23 27.94
CA GLY A 58 -8.81 -17.88 27.56
C GLY A 58 -8.65 -17.72 26.05
N SER A 59 -8.32 -16.51 25.62
CA SER A 59 -8.18 -16.17 24.19
C SER A 59 -6.74 -15.87 23.79
N ILE A 60 -6.43 -16.10 22.52
CA ILE A 60 -5.22 -15.61 21.85
C ILE A 60 -5.68 -14.54 20.85
N VAL A 61 -4.95 -13.43 20.80
CA VAL A 61 -5.20 -12.34 19.85
C VAL A 61 -4.03 -12.26 18.89
N VAL A 62 -4.29 -12.21 17.58
CA VAL A 62 -3.27 -11.98 16.55
C VAL A 62 -3.50 -10.59 15.96
N ASP A 63 -2.47 -9.75 16.06
CA ASP A 63 -2.48 -8.30 15.80
C ASP A 63 -3.50 -7.52 16.65
N THR A 64 -3.35 -6.20 16.71
CA THR A 64 -3.98 -5.37 17.76
C THR A 64 -4.46 -4.01 17.28
N ALA A 65 -4.68 -3.83 15.97
CA ALA A 65 -5.10 -2.58 15.35
C ALA A 65 -4.09 -1.44 15.50
N ALA A 66 -4.38 -0.29 14.88
CA ALA A 66 -3.46 0.83 14.78
C ALA A 66 -3.38 1.73 16.02
N ASN A 67 -4.34 1.61 16.94
CA ASN A 67 -4.42 2.43 18.14
C ASN A 67 -5.39 1.85 19.18
N PRO A 68 -5.36 2.36 20.43
CA PRO A 68 -6.27 1.93 21.49
C PRO A 68 -7.77 2.22 21.27
N VAL A 69 -8.15 3.19 20.42
CA VAL A 69 -9.55 3.51 20.16
C VAL A 69 -10.18 2.41 19.31
N ASP A 70 -9.53 2.06 18.21
CA ASP A 70 -9.98 0.99 17.31
C ASP A 70 -9.99 -0.36 18.05
N ALA A 71 -8.96 -0.64 18.86
CA ALA A 71 -8.90 -1.86 19.66
C ALA A 71 -10.08 -2.01 20.64
N LYS A 72 -10.59 -0.91 21.22
CA LYS A 72 -11.78 -0.94 22.08
C LYS A 72 -13.03 -1.30 21.28
N ALA A 73 -13.21 -0.70 20.10
CA ALA A 73 -14.32 -1.02 19.21
C ALA A 73 -14.28 -2.49 18.75
N ILE A 74 -13.09 -3.03 18.53
CA ILE A 74 -12.88 -4.44 18.18
C ILE A 74 -13.24 -5.37 19.34
N ILE A 75 -12.83 -5.07 20.58
CA ILE A 75 -13.25 -5.85 21.76
C ILE A 75 -14.77 -5.85 21.91
N GLU A 76 -15.41 -4.70 21.75
CA GLU A 76 -16.88 -4.59 21.79
C GLU A 76 -17.52 -5.45 20.69
N ALA A 77 -16.98 -5.40 19.47
CA ALA A 77 -17.46 -6.19 18.34
C ALA A 77 -17.28 -7.70 18.53
N PHE A 78 -16.19 -8.15 19.15
CA PHE A 78 -16.03 -9.55 19.53
C PHE A 78 -17.03 -10.00 20.60
N GLY A 79 -17.43 -9.10 21.50
CA GLY A 79 -18.45 -9.35 22.51
C GLY A 79 -18.19 -10.64 23.31
N SER A 80 -19.18 -11.52 23.38
CA SER A 80 -19.09 -12.78 24.12
C SER A 80 -18.11 -13.80 23.52
N HIS A 81 -17.59 -13.59 22.31
CA HIS A 81 -16.60 -14.48 21.72
C HIS A 81 -15.22 -14.32 22.37
N LEU A 82 -14.91 -13.13 22.92
CA LEU A 82 -13.67 -12.88 23.65
C LEU A 82 -13.73 -13.54 25.04
N VAL A 83 -13.14 -14.72 25.17
CA VAL A 83 -13.02 -15.44 26.44
C VAL A 83 -11.80 -14.91 27.21
N ARG A 84 -12.04 -14.33 28.39
CA ARG A 84 -10.97 -13.87 29.29
C ARG A 84 -10.43 -15.03 30.16
N PRO A 85 -9.15 -14.98 30.57
CA PRO A 85 -8.18 -13.93 30.25
C PRO A 85 -7.61 -14.05 28.83
N VAL A 86 -7.11 -12.95 28.27
CA VAL A 86 -6.24 -13.01 27.10
C VAL A 86 -4.92 -13.62 27.55
N LYS A 87 -4.57 -14.77 26.96
CA LYS A 87 -3.40 -15.57 27.34
C LYS A 87 -2.18 -15.19 26.51
N ALA A 88 -2.40 -14.77 25.27
CA ALA A 88 -1.34 -14.32 24.40
C ALA A 88 -1.82 -13.26 23.40
N ILE A 89 -0.90 -12.39 23.05
CA ILE A 89 -0.98 -11.49 21.90
C ILE A 89 0.16 -11.85 20.97
N ILE A 90 -0.11 -12.10 19.70
CA ILE A 90 0.89 -12.41 18.68
C ILE A 90 0.92 -11.25 17.70
N TYR A 91 2.09 -10.64 17.51
CA TYR A 91 2.29 -9.66 16.44
C TYR A 91 2.81 -10.35 15.19
N THR A 92 2.15 -10.13 14.06
CA THR A 92 2.64 -10.61 12.77
C THR A 92 3.91 -9.88 12.35
N HIS A 93 3.97 -8.55 12.53
CA HIS A 93 5.16 -7.74 12.23
C HIS A 93 5.09 -6.32 12.83
N ASN A 94 6.17 -5.55 12.68
CA ASN A 94 6.36 -4.25 13.34
C ASN A 94 5.61 -3.05 12.73
N HIS A 95 4.72 -3.24 11.75
CA HIS A 95 3.95 -2.12 11.22
C HIS A 95 2.98 -1.57 12.29
N PRO A 96 2.83 -0.23 12.40
CA PRO A 96 2.06 0.39 13.50
C PRO A 96 0.61 -0.06 13.60
N ASP A 97 0.00 -0.39 12.46
CA ASP A 97 -1.36 -0.88 12.34
C ASP A 97 -1.59 -2.28 12.91
N HIS A 98 -0.54 -3.06 13.16
CA HIS A 98 -0.66 -4.40 13.75
C HIS A 98 -0.41 -4.41 15.26
N THR A 99 0.23 -3.37 15.79
CA THR A 99 0.82 -3.39 17.13
C THR A 99 0.31 -2.29 18.06
N GLY A 100 -0.57 -1.42 17.58
CA GLY A 100 -0.93 -0.15 18.22
C GLY A 100 -1.94 -0.21 19.36
N GLY A 101 -2.65 -1.34 19.56
CA GLY A 101 -3.74 -1.44 20.54
C GLY A 101 -3.60 -2.56 21.58
N ALA A 102 -2.43 -3.18 21.73
CA ALA A 102 -2.22 -4.33 22.60
C ALA A 102 -2.53 -4.10 24.08
N THR A 103 -2.29 -2.90 24.63
CA THR A 103 -2.65 -2.57 26.03
C THR A 103 -4.15 -2.72 26.29
N VAL A 104 -5.00 -2.50 25.29
CA VAL A 104 -6.45 -2.64 25.41
C VAL A 104 -6.87 -4.11 25.48
N PHE A 105 -6.23 -4.96 24.66
CA PHE A 105 -6.46 -6.41 24.72
C PHE A 105 -5.92 -7.00 26.01
N ALA A 106 -4.74 -6.58 26.48
CA ALA A 106 -4.18 -7.02 27.76
C ALA A 106 -5.05 -6.59 28.95
N GLY A 107 -5.53 -5.34 29.00
CA GLY A 107 -6.24 -4.82 30.17
C GLY A 107 -5.36 -4.89 31.43
N ASP A 108 -5.92 -5.41 32.53
CA ASP A 108 -5.19 -5.65 33.79
C ASP A 108 -4.49 -7.03 33.81
N GLU A 109 -4.49 -7.75 32.69
CA GLU A 109 -3.90 -9.08 32.54
C GLU A 109 -2.47 -8.97 31.99
N SER A 110 -1.70 -10.06 32.14
CA SER A 110 -0.32 -10.15 31.63
C SER A 110 -0.20 -11.25 30.58
N PRO A 111 -0.78 -11.10 29.37
CA PRO A 111 -0.61 -12.07 28.30
C PRO A 111 0.87 -12.18 27.89
N GLY A 112 1.28 -13.36 27.42
CA GLY A 112 2.55 -13.46 26.69
C GLY A 112 2.46 -12.69 25.38
N ILE A 113 3.46 -11.87 25.08
CA ILE A 113 3.55 -11.11 23.83
C ILE A 113 4.55 -11.81 22.91
N TYR A 114 4.07 -12.37 21.81
CA TYR A 114 4.83 -13.21 20.88
C TYR A 114 5.12 -12.46 19.58
N SER A 115 6.33 -12.59 19.06
CA SER A 115 6.72 -12.08 17.74
C SER A 115 7.99 -12.76 17.22
N HIS A 116 8.42 -12.44 16.01
CA HIS A 116 9.81 -12.67 15.60
C HIS A 116 10.78 -11.82 16.43
N GLU A 117 12.01 -12.29 16.65
CA GLU A 117 13.05 -11.59 17.42
C GLU A 117 13.41 -10.24 16.80
N LEU A 118 13.40 -10.15 15.46
CA LEU A 118 13.72 -8.93 14.72
C LEU A 118 12.84 -7.73 15.15
N LEU A 119 11.58 -7.96 15.55
CA LEU A 119 10.66 -6.90 15.98
C LEU A 119 11.20 -6.12 17.18
N ARG A 120 11.92 -6.76 18.11
CA ARG A 120 12.48 -6.10 19.31
C ARG A 120 13.42 -4.95 18.96
N SER A 121 14.13 -5.08 17.85
CA SER A 121 15.08 -4.09 17.34
C SER A 121 14.51 -3.25 16.20
N ALA A 122 13.36 -3.64 15.66
CA ALA A 122 12.77 -3.00 14.51
C ALA A 122 12.25 -1.60 14.87
N THR A 123 12.66 -0.60 14.10
CA THR A 123 12.02 0.71 14.13
C THR A 123 10.77 0.68 13.25
N PRO A 124 9.68 1.38 13.62
CA PRO A 124 8.50 1.47 12.77
C PRO A 124 8.87 1.92 11.35
N SER A 125 8.42 1.18 10.35
CA SER A 125 8.68 1.50 8.94
C SER A 125 7.84 2.69 8.48
N MET A 126 8.32 3.90 8.79
CA MET A 126 7.73 5.16 8.34
C MET A 126 8.45 5.67 7.08
N GLY A 127 7.71 6.28 6.15
CA GLY A 127 8.32 6.93 4.99
C GLY A 127 9.18 8.13 5.42
N ARG A 128 9.85 8.77 4.46
CA ARG A 128 10.82 9.85 4.73
C ARG A 128 10.55 11.12 3.93
N GLY A 129 10.76 12.27 4.57
CA GLY A 129 10.66 13.59 3.94
C GLY A 129 9.26 13.85 3.37
N GLN A 130 9.21 14.42 2.16
CA GLN A 130 7.95 14.69 1.44
C GLN A 130 7.21 13.42 0.95
N ARG A 131 7.73 12.23 1.27
CA ARG A 131 7.15 10.92 0.95
C ARG A 131 7.00 10.06 2.20
N ASP A 132 6.57 10.69 3.30
CA ASP A 132 6.36 10.02 4.59
C ASP A 132 5.17 9.04 4.58
N GLY A 133 4.28 9.19 3.60
CA GLY A 133 3.08 8.39 3.41
C GLY A 133 1.80 9.23 3.47
N GLY A 134 1.84 10.46 3.97
CA GLY A 134 0.66 11.31 4.14
C GLY A 134 -0.13 11.50 2.85
N ASP A 135 0.52 11.93 1.77
CA ASP A 135 -0.11 12.13 0.46
C ASP A 135 -0.53 10.81 -0.20
N ALA A 136 0.29 9.76 -0.10
CA ALA A 136 -0.01 8.44 -0.67
C ALA A 136 -1.23 7.78 0.01
N PHE A 137 -1.41 8.03 1.31
CA PHE A 137 -2.57 7.55 2.05
C PHE A 137 -3.70 8.58 2.14
N GLY A 138 -3.53 9.73 1.48
CA GLY A 138 -4.54 10.78 1.41
C GLY A 138 -4.91 11.38 2.77
N MET A 139 -4.00 11.42 3.75
CA MET A 139 -4.31 11.81 5.14
C MET A 139 -4.98 13.19 5.27
N HIS A 140 -4.71 14.10 4.33
CA HIS A 140 -5.22 15.47 4.32
C HIS A 140 -6.18 15.75 3.15
N LEU A 141 -6.57 14.72 2.39
CA LEU A 141 -7.52 14.90 1.30
C LEU A 141 -8.92 15.27 1.82
N PRO A 142 -9.63 16.20 1.16
CA PRO A 142 -11.05 16.41 1.38
C PRO A 142 -11.84 15.10 1.26
N ALA A 143 -12.92 14.97 2.02
CA ALA A 143 -13.70 13.73 2.07
C ALA A 143 -14.29 13.35 0.70
N GLU A 144 -14.64 14.34 -0.12
CA GLU A 144 -15.18 14.15 -1.47
C GLU A 144 -14.15 13.62 -2.49
N ASP A 145 -12.85 13.82 -2.25
CA ASP A 145 -11.77 13.36 -3.13
C ASP A 145 -11.24 11.97 -2.70
N PHE A 146 -11.50 11.55 -1.46
CA PHE A 146 -10.96 10.33 -0.85
C PHE A 146 -11.88 9.11 -1.06
N ILE A 147 -11.30 7.96 -1.43
CA ILE A 147 -12.03 6.70 -1.63
C ILE A 147 -11.60 5.66 -0.59
N ASN A 148 -10.32 5.29 -0.61
CA ASN A 148 -9.66 4.43 0.37
C ASN A 148 -8.13 4.55 0.21
N ALA A 149 -7.36 3.77 0.98
CA ALA A 149 -5.90 3.75 0.97
C ALA A 149 -5.31 2.43 0.39
N GLY A 150 -6.09 1.70 -0.41
CA GLY A 150 -5.66 0.51 -1.16
C GLY A 150 -5.75 -0.80 -0.36
N THR A 151 -5.28 -0.82 0.89
CA THR A 151 -5.39 -2.00 1.79
C THR A 151 -6.32 -1.76 2.98
N GLN A 152 -6.90 -0.58 3.08
CA GLN A 152 -7.70 -0.13 4.22
C GLN A 152 -8.60 1.02 3.80
N LEU A 153 -9.72 1.21 4.52
CA LEU A 153 -10.62 2.34 4.26
C LEU A 153 -9.97 3.66 4.63
N GLU A 154 -9.40 3.75 5.83
CA GLU A 154 -8.82 4.98 6.37
C GLU A 154 -7.44 4.66 6.97
N TYR A 155 -6.43 5.49 6.68
CA TYR A 155 -5.11 5.42 7.31
C TYR A 155 -4.89 6.71 8.10
N GLY A 156 -5.02 6.65 9.42
CA GLY A 156 -4.70 7.80 10.26
C GLY A 156 -5.62 9.03 10.11
N ARG A 157 -6.66 8.98 9.27
CA ARG A 157 -7.54 10.11 8.89
C ARG A 157 -8.53 10.46 10.00
N THR A 158 -9.22 9.47 10.55
CA THR A 158 -10.16 9.64 11.67
C THR A 158 -9.47 9.40 13.02
N THR A 159 -8.80 8.25 13.15
CA THR A 159 -8.01 7.87 14.32
C THR A 159 -6.55 7.73 13.90
N ARG A 160 -5.65 8.47 14.56
CA ARG A 160 -4.23 8.46 14.21
C ARG A 160 -3.62 7.10 14.56
N HIS A 161 -2.69 6.63 13.73
CA HIS A 161 -1.84 5.50 14.08
C HIS A 161 -0.92 5.92 15.22
N THR A 162 -0.82 5.11 16.27
CA THR A 162 0.01 5.43 17.44
C THR A 162 0.67 4.18 18.01
N ARG A 163 1.80 4.37 18.69
CA ARG A 163 2.41 3.32 19.53
C ARG A 163 1.93 3.32 20.99
N GLN A 164 0.90 4.09 21.33
CA GLN A 164 0.47 4.23 22.73
C GLN A 164 -0.01 2.91 23.33
N GLY A 165 -0.58 2.01 22.52
CA GLY A 165 -1.00 0.70 22.97
C GLY A 165 0.01 -0.42 22.73
N PHE A 166 1.23 -0.12 22.30
CA PHE A 166 2.27 -1.13 22.07
C PHE A 166 2.73 -1.75 23.39
N LEU A 167 2.87 -3.08 23.41
CA LEU A 167 3.53 -3.82 24.49
C LEU A 167 4.78 -4.54 23.93
N PRO A 168 5.96 -4.43 24.56
CA PRO A 168 7.15 -5.14 24.06
C PRO A 168 6.97 -6.66 24.06
N PRO A 169 7.50 -7.38 23.04
CA PRO A 169 7.52 -8.84 23.05
C PRO A 169 8.21 -9.42 24.29
N THR A 170 7.54 -10.37 24.94
CA THR A 170 8.07 -11.14 26.07
C THR A 170 8.61 -12.49 25.64
N ASN A 171 8.10 -13.02 24.51
CA ASN A 171 8.43 -14.32 23.95
C ASN A 171 8.76 -14.11 22.47
N THR A 172 9.92 -14.57 22.02
CA THR A 172 10.37 -14.37 20.65
C THR A 172 11.05 -15.61 20.10
N PHE A 173 11.09 -15.72 18.78
CA PHE A 173 11.82 -16.75 18.05
C PHE A 173 12.60 -16.12 16.90
N ASP A 174 13.72 -16.73 16.52
CA ASP A 174 14.63 -16.28 15.46
C ASP A 174 14.87 -17.37 14.39
N GLY A 175 14.21 -18.53 14.52
CA GLY A 175 14.23 -19.62 13.56
C GLY A 175 13.15 -19.53 12.49
N ASP A 176 13.13 -20.51 11.59
CA ASP A 176 12.13 -20.58 10.52
C ASP A 176 10.71 -20.84 11.04
N GLU A 177 10.57 -21.65 12.09
CA GLU A 177 9.29 -22.10 12.64
C GLU A 177 9.43 -22.35 14.15
N GLU A 178 8.37 -22.04 14.92
CA GLU A 178 8.29 -22.27 16.36
C GLU A 178 6.90 -22.85 16.71
N PRO A 179 6.79 -24.14 17.09
CA PRO A 179 5.55 -24.72 17.56
C PRO A 179 5.26 -24.26 19.00
N ILE A 180 4.07 -23.72 19.25
CA ILE A 180 3.66 -23.29 20.59
C ILE A 180 2.27 -23.82 20.94
N THR A 181 2.04 -24.01 22.24
CA THR A 181 0.71 -24.34 22.77
C THR A 181 0.34 -23.31 23.82
N ILE A 182 -0.76 -22.59 23.59
CA ILE A 182 -1.26 -21.56 24.50
C ILE A 182 -2.70 -21.93 24.87
N ALA A 183 -2.98 -22.07 26.17
CA ALA A 183 -4.32 -22.40 26.67
C ALA A 183 -4.94 -23.66 26.04
N GLY A 184 -4.10 -24.66 25.75
CA GLY A 184 -4.49 -25.92 25.11
C GLY A 184 -4.67 -25.84 23.59
N ILE A 185 -4.41 -24.68 22.96
CA ILE A 185 -4.49 -24.51 21.50
C ILE A 185 -3.08 -24.64 20.92
N ALA A 186 -2.87 -25.65 20.07
CA ALA A 186 -1.64 -25.84 19.34
C ALA A 186 -1.63 -24.95 18.08
N LEU A 187 -0.56 -24.18 17.91
CA LEU A 187 -0.31 -23.36 16.73
C LEU A 187 1.19 -23.33 16.41
N GLN A 188 1.53 -22.87 15.22
CA GLN A 188 2.91 -22.72 14.77
C GLN A 188 3.14 -21.29 14.30
N LEU A 189 4.18 -20.65 14.83
CA LEU A 189 4.69 -19.39 14.29
C LEU A 189 5.66 -19.73 13.16
N ILE A 190 5.54 -19.07 12.02
CA ILE A 190 6.35 -19.33 10.83
C ILE A 190 6.98 -18.01 10.39
N SER A 191 8.31 -17.95 10.32
CA SER A 191 9.01 -16.81 9.73
C SER A 191 8.71 -16.75 8.23
N THR A 192 8.13 -15.63 7.81
CA THR A 192 7.64 -15.38 6.45
C THR A 192 8.02 -13.96 5.99
N PRO A 193 9.33 -13.67 5.87
CA PRO A 193 9.80 -12.38 5.39
C PRO A 193 9.21 -12.04 4.01
N GLY A 194 8.67 -10.84 3.88
CA GLY A 194 8.01 -10.37 2.65
C GLY A 194 7.67 -8.89 2.76
N GLU A 195 6.45 -8.57 3.18
CA GLU A 195 6.09 -7.17 3.45
C GLU A 195 6.98 -6.55 4.54
N ALA A 196 7.46 -7.32 5.52
CA ALA A 196 8.51 -6.90 6.43
C ALA A 196 9.50 -8.05 6.67
N ASP A 197 10.75 -7.71 7.04
CA ASP A 197 11.77 -8.72 7.37
C ASP A 197 11.40 -9.54 8.61
N ASP A 198 10.63 -8.96 9.53
CA ASP A 198 10.16 -9.59 10.77
C ASP A 198 8.77 -10.22 10.64
N ASN A 199 8.22 -10.31 9.43
CA ASN A 199 6.87 -10.85 9.23
C ASN A 199 6.78 -12.33 9.56
N ILE A 200 5.78 -12.68 10.36
CA ILE A 200 5.42 -14.05 10.70
C ILE A 200 3.99 -14.36 10.28
N SER A 201 3.77 -15.63 9.96
CA SER A 201 2.45 -16.22 9.79
C SER A 201 2.13 -17.16 10.95
N VAL A 202 0.85 -17.32 11.27
CA VAL A 202 0.38 -18.21 12.34
C VAL A 202 -0.44 -19.35 11.73
N TRP A 203 0.02 -20.58 11.90
CA TRP A 203 -0.61 -21.78 11.36
C TRP A 203 -1.30 -22.60 12.46
N LEU A 204 -2.58 -22.94 12.23
CA LEU A 204 -3.37 -23.81 13.10
C LEU A 204 -3.66 -25.12 12.34
N PRO A 205 -2.83 -26.16 12.50
CA PRO A 205 -2.89 -27.37 11.66
C PRO A 205 -4.21 -28.13 11.79
N GLU A 206 -4.75 -28.25 13.01
CA GLU A 206 -6.02 -28.97 13.25
C GLU A 206 -7.21 -28.32 12.53
N LYS A 207 -7.13 -27.01 12.28
CA LYS A 207 -8.18 -26.22 11.63
C LYS A 207 -7.88 -25.95 10.16
N LYS A 208 -6.70 -26.36 9.67
CA LYS A 208 -6.15 -25.95 8.37
C LYS A 208 -6.28 -24.44 8.10
N LEU A 209 -6.03 -23.65 9.14
CA LEU A 209 -6.21 -22.20 9.12
C LEU A 209 -4.85 -21.52 9.17
N LEU A 210 -4.61 -20.63 8.20
CA LEU A 210 -3.44 -19.78 8.15
C LEU A 210 -3.81 -18.32 8.39
N ILE A 211 -3.23 -17.70 9.41
CA ILE A 211 -3.23 -16.24 9.57
C ILE A 211 -1.94 -15.75 8.94
N ALA A 212 -2.03 -15.17 7.74
CA ALA A 212 -0.88 -14.90 6.89
C ALA A 212 -0.13 -13.61 7.25
N GLY A 213 -0.69 -12.72 8.07
CA GLY A 213 -0.17 -11.35 8.13
C GLY A 213 -0.19 -10.72 6.73
N ASP A 214 0.85 -9.95 6.39
CA ASP A 214 0.84 -9.16 5.14
C ASP A 214 1.57 -9.83 3.97
N VAL A 215 1.93 -11.12 4.07
CA VAL A 215 2.53 -11.83 2.93
C VAL A 215 1.53 -12.17 1.82
N LEU A 216 0.22 -12.14 2.10
CA LEU A 216 -0.84 -12.22 1.10
C LEU A 216 -1.83 -11.10 1.35
N LEU A 217 -2.17 -10.35 0.29
CA LEU A 217 -3.20 -9.31 0.32
C LEU A 217 -4.12 -9.49 -0.89
N LYS A 218 -5.37 -9.02 -0.80
CA LYS A 218 -6.30 -9.03 -1.94
C LYS A 218 -6.06 -7.85 -2.89
N THR A 219 -4.81 -7.67 -3.30
CA THR A 219 -4.30 -6.60 -4.16
C THR A 219 -2.85 -6.91 -4.54
N PHE A 220 -2.38 -6.41 -5.70
CA PHE A 220 -0.99 -6.57 -6.09
C PHE A 220 -0.04 -6.00 -5.00
N PRO A 221 1.02 -6.73 -4.60
CA PRO A 221 1.86 -6.39 -3.47
C PRO A 221 2.62 -5.09 -3.70
N ASN A 222 2.84 -4.33 -2.64
CA ASN A 222 3.59 -3.08 -2.70
C ASN A 222 5.09 -3.30 -2.51
N ILE A 223 5.69 -4.04 -3.45
CA ILE A 223 7.12 -4.38 -3.45
C ILE A 223 8.00 -3.14 -3.38
N ALA A 224 7.61 -2.06 -4.05
CA ALA A 224 8.34 -0.80 -4.06
C ALA A 224 7.40 0.35 -3.65
N PRO A 225 7.23 0.59 -2.34
CA PRO A 225 6.29 1.59 -1.86
C PRO A 225 6.60 2.99 -2.39
N LEU A 226 5.56 3.69 -2.87
CA LEU A 226 5.67 5.09 -3.29
C LEU A 226 6.07 6.01 -2.12
N ARG A 227 5.61 5.66 -0.91
CA ARG A 227 6.12 6.20 0.36
C ARG A 227 7.56 5.74 0.53
N GLY A 228 8.48 6.64 0.87
CA GLY A 228 9.93 6.44 0.76
C GLY A 228 10.53 5.38 1.69
N LEU A 229 10.27 4.11 1.40
CA LEU A 229 10.84 2.93 2.05
C LEU A 229 11.74 2.15 1.09
N PRO A 230 12.63 1.29 1.61
CA PRO A 230 13.32 0.30 0.80
C PRO A 230 12.33 -0.61 0.06
N THR A 231 12.73 -1.06 -1.12
CA THR A 231 12.06 -2.15 -1.83
C THR A 231 12.08 -3.41 -0.95
N ARG A 232 10.98 -4.16 -0.95
CA ARG A 232 10.78 -5.40 -0.17
C ARG A 232 11.70 -6.54 -0.69
N PRO A 233 12.07 -7.53 0.14
CA PRO A 233 12.89 -8.67 -0.27
C PRO A 233 12.08 -9.67 -1.10
N VAL A 234 12.08 -9.50 -2.42
CA VAL A 234 11.21 -10.26 -3.34
C VAL A 234 11.52 -11.76 -3.37
N ASP A 235 12.81 -12.11 -3.33
CA ASP A 235 13.30 -13.49 -3.24
C ASP A 235 12.75 -14.20 -2.01
N LYS A 236 12.90 -13.58 -0.83
CA LYS A 236 12.40 -14.12 0.44
C LYS A 236 10.87 -14.18 0.49
N TRP A 237 10.19 -13.23 -0.15
CA TRP A 237 8.73 -13.25 -0.22
C TRP A 237 8.23 -14.45 -1.04
N ILE A 238 8.89 -14.76 -2.17
CA ILE A 238 8.56 -15.95 -2.98
C ILE A 238 8.77 -17.23 -2.16
N GLU A 239 9.90 -17.35 -1.44
CA GLU A 239 10.18 -18.49 -0.57
C GLU A 239 9.13 -18.64 0.54
N SER A 240 8.72 -17.53 1.15
CA SER A 240 7.66 -17.50 2.15
C SER A 240 6.32 -17.99 1.58
N LEU A 241 5.96 -17.55 0.37
CA LEU A 241 4.73 -17.98 -0.30
C LEU A 241 4.77 -19.48 -0.65
N ASP A 242 5.91 -19.99 -1.11
CA ASP A 242 6.09 -21.42 -1.39
C ASP A 242 5.95 -22.27 -0.10
N LYS A 243 6.52 -21.80 1.01
CA LYS A 243 6.38 -22.43 2.33
C LYS A 243 4.91 -22.50 2.73
N LEU A 244 4.18 -21.38 2.66
CA LEU A 244 2.77 -21.30 3.04
C LEU A 244 1.84 -22.11 2.13
N LEU A 245 2.12 -22.15 0.83
CA LEU A 245 1.40 -23.00 -0.14
C LEU A 245 1.49 -24.48 0.23
N SER A 246 2.63 -24.94 0.76
CA SER A 246 2.85 -26.33 1.12
C SER A 246 2.02 -26.80 2.33
N LEU A 247 1.49 -25.87 3.13
CA LEU A 247 0.61 -26.18 4.27
C LEU A 247 -0.80 -26.59 3.84
N GLU A 248 -1.17 -26.30 2.59
CA GLU A 248 -2.50 -26.56 2.02
C GLU A 248 -3.66 -26.04 2.91
N PRO A 249 -3.70 -24.73 3.21
CA PRO A 249 -4.73 -24.15 4.06
C PRO A 249 -6.12 -24.23 3.43
N ASP A 250 -7.12 -24.57 4.25
CA ASP A 250 -8.54 -24.48 3.89
C ASP A 250 -9.07 -23.05 4.10
N PHE A 251 -8.49 -22.34 5.08
CA PHE A 251 -8.85 -20.97 5.45
C PHE A 251 -7.60 -20.09 5.51
N ILE A 252 -7.70 -18.87 4.99
CA ILE A 252 -6.66 -17.85 5.10
C ILE A 252 -7.24 -16.57 5.67
N VAL A 253 -6.58 -16.04 6.70
CA VAL A 253 -6.83 -14.71 7.25
C VAL A 253 -5.65 -13.82 6.89
N PRO A 254 -5.79 -12.94 5.90
CA PRO A 254 -4.75 -11.96 5.61
C PRO A 254 -4.73 -10.85 6.66
N GLY A 255 -3.62 -10.13 6.77
CA GLY A 255 -3.46 -9.00 7.69
C GLY A 255 -4.36 -7.82 7.37
N HIS A 256 -4.90 -7.76 6.14
CA HIS A 256 -5.90 -6.81 5.69
C HIS A 256 -6.96 -7.50 4.80
N MET A 257 -8.06 -6.80 4.51
CA MET A 257 -9.17 -7.26 3.62
C MET A 257 -9.91 -8.52 4.11
N GLY A 258 -10.80 -9.07 3.27
CA GLY A 258 -11.61 -10.25 3.54
C GLY A 258 -10.83 -11.56 3.72
N VAL A 259 -11.38 -12.45 4.56
CA VAL A 259 -10.90 -13.82 4.73
C VAL A 259 -11.16 -14.67 3.49
N ILE A 260 -10.33 -15.69 3.27
CA ILE A 260 -10.52 -16.75 2.28
C ILE A 260 -11.02 -17.98 3.05
N ALA A 261 -12.20 -18.48 2.71
CA ALA A 261 -12.86 -19.57 3.44
C ALA A 261 -13.10 -20.83 2.58
N ASN A 262 -12.26 -21.02 1.57
CA ASN A 262 -12.34 -22.14 0.65
C ASN A 262 -10.93 -22.58 0.24
N ALA A 263 -10.64 -23.88 0.35
CA ALA A 263 -9.31 -24.44 0.03
C ALA A 263 -8.88 -24.25 -1.43
N ALA A 264 -9.81 -24.32 -2.39
CA ALA A 264 -9.51 -24.12 -3.80
C ALA A 264 -9.21 -22.64 -4.09
N GLU A 265 -9.99 -21.73 -3.51
CA GLU A 265 -9.72 -20.28 -3.57
C GLU A 265 -8.40 -19.93 -2.89
N ALA A 266 -8.11 -20.53 -1.73
CA ALA A 266 -6.86 -20.34 -0.98
C ALA A 266 -5.63 -20.74 -1.81
N ARG A 267 -5.68 -21.95 -2.40
CA ARG A 267 -4.61 -22.43 -3.30
C ARG A 267 -4.48 -21.52 -4.52
N ASN A 268 -5.59 -21.14 -5.15
CA ASN A 268 -5.60 -20.29 -6.33
C ASN A 268 -5.03 -18.89 -6.04
N ALA A 269 -5.45 -18.27 -4.93
CA ALA A 269 -4.97 -16.97 -4.49
C ALA A 269 -3.46 -16.97 -4.25
N PHE A 270 -2.94 -17.89 -3.44
CA PHE A 270 -1.50 -17.96 -3.19
C PHE A 270 -0.69 -18.29 -4.45
N THR A 271 -1.17 -19.23 -5.27
CA THR A 271 -0.47 -19.61 -6.52
C THR A 271 -0.35 -18.40 -7.44
N ALA A 272 -1.46 -17.69 -7.68
CA ALA A 272 -1.45 -16.48 -8.49
C ALA A 272 -0.56 -15.39 -7.89
N TYR A 273 -0.62 -15.17 -6.57
CA TYR A 273 0.21 -14.18 -5.87
C TYR A 273 1.71 -14.45 -6.05
N ARG A 274 2.13 -15.69 -5.77
CA ARG A 274 3.50 -16.16 -5.91
C ARG A 274 3.96 -16.06 -7.36
N ASP A 275 3.16 -16.54 -8.30
CA ASP A 275 3.49 -16.54 -9.73
C ASP A 275 3.63 -15.12 -10.29
N ALA A 276 2.78 -14.18 -9.86
CA ALA A 276 2.87 -12.79 -10.30
C ALA A 276 4.13 -12.09 -9.79
N ILE A 277 4.45 -12.23 -8.50
CA ILE A 277 5.68 -11.68 -7.91
C ILE A 277 6.91 -12.27 -8.61
N LYS A 278 6.94 -13.59 -8.75
CA LYS A 278 8.03 -14.32 -9.40
C LYS A 278 8.19 -13.90 -10.87
N PHE A 279 7.09 -13.79 -11.62
CA PHE A 279 7.12 -13.34 -13.00
C PHE A 279 7.74 -11.94 -13.14
N VAL A 280 7.32 -10.98 -12.31
CA VAL A 280 7.85 -9.61 -12.36
C VAL A 280 9.33 -9.60 -12.00
N TYR A 281 9.75 -10.37 -10.99
CA TYR A 281 11.15 -10.52 -10.62
C TYR A 281 11.98 -11.10 -11.77
N GLU A 282 11.62 -12.28 -12.27
CA GLU A 282 12.36 -12.97 -13.32
C GLU A 282 12.45 -12.13 -14.59
N LYS A 283 11.35 -11.50 -15.04
CA LYS A 283 11.36 -10.65 -16.23
C LYS A 283 12.17 -9.38 -16.06
N THR A 284 12.19 -8.81 -14.85
CA THR A 284 13.06 -7.67 -14.56
C THR A 284 14.53 -8.08 -14.61
N MET A 285 14.90 -9.22 -14.00
CA MET A 285 16.26 -9.73 -14.01
C MET A 285 16.74 -10.13 -15.42
N GLU A 286 15.88 -10.76 -16.21
CA GLU A 286 16.15 -11.06 -17.63
C GLU A 286 16.42 -9.78 -18.44
N GLY A 287 15.67 -8.71 -18.15
CA GLY A 287 15.82 -7.40 -18.78
C GLY A 287 17.12 -6.70 -18.41
N ILE A 288 17.46 -6.69 -17.12
CA ILE A 288 18.73 -6.18 -16.59
C ILE A 288 19.91 -6.89 -17.28
N ALA A 289 19.85 -8.23 -17.38
CA ALA A 289 20.89 -9.02 -18.04
C ALA A 289 21.07 -8.67 -19.53
N LYS A 290 20.02 -8.13 -20.18
CA LYS A 290 20.05 -7.65 -21.57
C LYS A 290 20.46 -6.17 -21.69
N GLY A 291 20.77 -5.50 -20.58
CA GLY A 291 21.15 -4.08 -20.55
C GLY A 291 19.99 -3.12 -20.76
N MET A 292 18.75 -3.56 -20.51
CA MET A 292 17.57 -2.69 -20.61
C MET A 292 17.50 -1.73 -19.42
N THR A 293 16.99 -0.54 -19.67
CA THR A 293 16.73 0.48 -18.65
C THR A 293 15.44 0.19 -17.88
N PRO A 294 15.27 0.75 -16.66
CA PRO A 294 14.01 0.61 -15.93
C PRO A 294 12.80 1.17 -16.70
N ASP A 295 13.00 2.25 -17.47
CA ASP A 295 11.92 2.87 -18.27
C ASP A 295 11.47 1.99 -19.44
N GLU A 296 12.38 1.26 -20.08
CA GLU A 296 12.02 0.27 -21.10
C GLU A 296 11.29 -0.93 -20.49
N LEU A 297 11.75 -1.39 -19.32
CA LEU A 297 11.18 -2.56 -18.65
C LEU A 297 9.74 -2.33 -18.20
N VAL A 298 9.40 -1.15 -17.67
CA VAL A 298 8.01 -0.85 -17.27
C VAL A 298 7.03 -0.83 -18.44
N GLN A 299 7.51 -0.57 -19.67
CA GLN A 299 6.68 -0.64 -20.87
C GLN A 299 6.47 -2.07 -21.34
N GLN A 300 7.48 -2.93 -21.22
CA GLN A 300 7.46 -4.31 -21.73
C GLN A 300 6.88 -5.33 -20.74
N ILE A 301 7.16 -5.20 -19.46
CA ILE A 301 6.74 -6.18 -18.45
C ILE A 301 5.29 -5.91 -18.09
N LYS A 302 4.41 -6.80 -18.55
CA LYS A 302 2.99 -6.89 -18.19
C LYS A 302 2.72 -8.30 -17.70
N LEU A 303 1.89 -8.44 -16.66
CA LEU A 303 1.45 -9.75 -16.23
C LEU A 303 0.71 -10.47 -17.38
N PRO A 304 0.84 -11.80 -17.50
CA PRO A 304 -0.05 -12.60 -18.32
C PRO A 304 -1.52 -12.29 -18.01
N GLU A 305 -2.39 -12.32 -19.03
CA GLU A 305 -3.79 -11.88 -18.91
C GLU A 305 -4.53 -12.51 -17.72
N GLU A 306 -4.34 -13.82 -17.51
CA GLU A 306 -4.94 -14.56 -16.40
C GLU A 306 -4.54 -13.99 -15.02
N LEU A 307 -3.26 -13.62 -14.85
CA LEU A 307 -2.76 -12.99 -13.62
C LEU A 307 -3.21 -11.52 -13.53
N ALA A 308 -3.21 -10.78 -14.64
CA ALA A 308 -3.62 -9.38 -14.68
C ALA A 308 -5.10 -9.19 -14.32
N GLN A 309 -5.96 -10.15 -14.65
CA GLN A 309 -7.39 -10.14 -14.31
C GLN A 309 -7.69 -10.77 -12.94
N HIS A 310 -6.71 -11.38 -12.28
CA HIS A 310 -6.94 -12.11 -11.06
C HIS A 310 -7.41 -11.17 -9.92
N PRO A 311 -8.44 -11.53 -9.13
CA PRO A 311 -8.99 -10.66 -8.09
C PRO A 311 -7.98 -10.23 -7.02
N TYR A 312 -6.99 -11.07 -6.73
CA TYR A 312 -5.93 -10.82 -5.74
C TYR A 312 -4.73 -10.05 -6.30
N LEU A 313 -4.74 -9.72 -7.59
CA LEU A 313 -3.62 -9.06 -8.29
C LEU A 313 -4.03 -7.74 -8.94
N GLN A 314 -5.25 -7.25 -8.68
CA GLN A 314 -5.63 -5.90 -9.08
C GLN A 314 -4.74 -4.89 -8.34
N GLU A 315 -4.24 -3.87 -9.04
CA GLU A 315 -3.22 -2.93 -8.55
C GLU A 315 -3.80 -1.81 -7.65
N PHE A 316 -4.58 -2.16 -6.61
CA PHE A 316 -5.16 -1.16 -5.70
C PHE A 316 -4.13 -0.53 -4.76
N TYR A 317 -3.02 -1.23 -4.49
CA TYR A 317 -1.97 -0.80 -3.54
C TYR A 317 -0.59 -0.72 -4.17
N GLY A 318 0.01 -1.85 -4.55
CA GLY A 318 1.22 -1.89 -5.37
C GLY A 318 0.91 -1.85 -6.87
N THR A 319 1.96 -1.71 -7.68
CA THR A 319 1.87 -1.89 -9.14
C THR A 319 3.06 -2.70 -9.66
N VAL A 320 2.86 -3.38 -10.79
CA VAL A 320 3.91 -4.05 -11.58
C VAL A 320 4.99 -3.04 -11.94
N SER A 321 4.60 -1.85 -12.42
CA SER A 321 5.56 -0.84 -12.88
C SER A 321 6.50 -0.35 -11.77
N TRP A 322 5.98 -0.16 -10.56
CA TRP A 322 6.80 0.26 -9.42
C TRP A 322 7.67 -0.89 -8.94
N SER A 323 7.15 -2.11 -8.95
CA SER A 323 7.89 -3.31 -8.58
C SER A 323 9.09 -3.53 -9.50
N VAL A 324 8.92 -3.39 -10.82
CA VAL A 324 10.02 -3.42 -11.80
C VAL A 324 11.09 -2.40 -11.45
N ARG A 325 10.71 -1.15 -11.16
CA ARG A 325 11.67 -0.09 -10.77
C ARG A 325 12.39 -0.41 -9.46
N GLY A 326 11.67 -0.92 -8.47
CA GLY A 326 12.23 -1.28 -7.17
C GLY A 326 13.22 -2.42 -7.27
N ILE A 327 12.86 -3.48 -8.01
CA ILE A 327 13.71 -4.64 -8.27
C ILE A 327 14.94 -4.23 -9.08
N TYR A 328 14.76 -3.41 -10.11
CA TYR A 328 15.88 -2.84 -10.85
C TYR A 328 16.83 -2.07 -9.93
N CYS A 329 16.30 -1.16 -9.10
CA CYS A 329 17.11 -0.36 -8.19
C CYS A 329 17.90 -1.22 -7.18
N GLN A 330 17.29 -2.28 -6.64
CA GLN A 330 17.96 -3.21 -5.73
C GLN A 330 19.10 -3.99 -6.40
N ASN A 331 18.93 -4.40 -7.67
CA ASN A 331 19.82 -5.37 -8.31
C ASN A 331 20.84 -4.74 -9.29
N ALA A 332 20.50 -3.59 -9.88
CA ALA A 332 21.33 -2.86 -10.83
C ALA A 332 21.71 -1.44 -10.35
N GLY A 333 21.14 -0.98 -9.23
CA GLY A 333 21.36 0.36 -8.69
C GLY A 333 20.50 1.44 -9.37
N TRP A 334 20.82 2.70 -9.08
CA TRP A 334 20.09 3.85 -9.61
C TRP A 334 20.46 4.21 -11.06
N PHE A 335 21.65 3.79 -11.51
CA PHE A 335 22.20 4.21 -12.80
C PHE A 335 21.68 3.31 -13.92
N ASP A 336 21.13 3.93 -14.95
CA ASP A 336 20.48 3.26 -16.10
C ASP A 336 21.46 2.91 -17.22
N GLY A 337 22.75 3.22 -17.07
CA GLY A 337 23.77 3.01 -18.11
C GLY A 337 23.91 4.18 -19.09
N ASN A 338 23.02 5.18 -19.07
CA ASN A 338 23.11 6.34 -19.94
C ASN A 338 24.05 7.40 -19.34
N PRO A 339 25.22 7.70 -19.96
CA PRO A 339 26.20 8.62 -19.37
C PRO A 339 25.68 10.05 -19.14
N THR A 340 24.63 10.48 -19.87
CA THR A 340 23.99 11.78 -19.64
C THR A 340 23.28 11.86 -18.27
N ASN A 341 22.90 10.72 -17.70
CA ASN A 341 22.22 10.64 -16.41
C ASN A 341 23.18 10.48 -15.22
N ILE A 342 24.50 10.39 -15.45
CA ILE A 342 25.49 10.39 -14.35
C ILE A 342 25.48 11.73 -13.62
N TRP A 343 25.52 12.83 -14.39
CA TRP A 343 25.50 14.20 -13.89
C TRP A 343 24.51 15.02 -14.71
N PRO A 344 23.19 14.81 -14.50
CA PRO A 344 22.19 15.55 -15.25
C PRO A 344 22.27 17.05 -14.96
N LEU A 345 21.92 17.87 -15.94
CA LEU A 345 21.77 19.31 -15.73
C LEU A 345 20.81 19.59 -14.55
N PRO A 346 21.07 20.63 -13.74
CA PRO A 346 20.12 21.10 -12.75
C PRO A 346 18.74 21.35 -13.40
N ALA A 347 17.66 20.99 -12.70
CA ALA A 347 16.29 21.06 -13.22
C ALA A 347 15.96 22.44 -13.85
N LYS A 348 16.27 23.53 -13.13
CA LYS A 348 16.11 24.91 -13.62
C LYS A 348 16.88 25.20 -14.91
N GLU A 349 18.10 24.69 -15.06
CA GLU A 349 18.88 24.90 -16.28
C GLU A 349 18.28 24.12 -17.45
N ARG A 350 17.94 22.84 -17.24
CA ARG A 350 17.28 22.00 -18.25
C ARG A 350 15.97 22.61 -18.71
N ALA A 351 15.13 23.03 -17.77
CA ALA A 351 13.87 23.71 -18.04
C ALA A 351 14.07 24.98 -18.87
N GLY A 352 15.09 25.80 -18.56
CA GLY A 352 15.43 26.99 -19.33
C GLY A 352 15.74 26.71 -20.80
N LYS A 353 16.50 25.65 -21.07
CA LYS A 353 16.82 25.24 -22.45
C LYS A 353 15.57 24.72 -23.19
N LEU A 354 14.76 23.87 -22.55
CA LEU A 354 13.54 23.31 -23.17
C LEU A 354 12.50 24.40 -23.46
N VAL A 355 12.28 25.32 -22.52
CA VAL A 355 11.38 26.46 -22.69
C VAL A 355 11.86 27.39 -23.81
N ALA A 356 13.17 27.61 -23.95
CA ALA A 356 13.71 28.39 -25.07
C ALA A 356 13.47 27.68 -26.42
N MET A 357 13.68 26.36 -26.48
CA MET A 357 13.43 25.54 -27.68
C MET A 357 11.96 25.55 -28.11
N SER A 358 11.01 25.62 -27.17
CA SER A 358 9.58 25.72 -27.48
C SER A 358 9.12 27.11 -27.92
N GLY A 359 10.01 28.11 -27.97
CA GLY A 359 9.66 29.50 -28.30
C GLY A 359 9.32 30.39 -27.10
N GLY A 360 9.78 30.02 -25.90
CA GLY A 360 9.61 30.77 -24.65
C GLY A 360 8.44 30.30 -23.78
N SER A 361 8.35 30.86 -22.55
CA SER A 361 7.39 30.42 -21.53
C SER A 361 5.93 30.51 -21.99
N ALA A 362 5.58 31.55 -22.76
CA ALA A 362 4.23 31.72 -23.28
C ALA A 362 3.84 30.59 -24.26
N LYS A 363 4.78 30.17 -25.12
CA LYS A 363 4.54 29.09 -26.08
C LYS A 363 4.51 27.71 -25.44
N MET A 364 5.35 27.45 -24.44
CA MET A 364 5.23 26.21 -23.67
C MET A 364 3.91 26.16 -22.89
N LEU A 365 3.46 27.28 -22.33
CA LEU A 365 2.17 27.32 -21.63
C LEU A 365 1.00 27.05 -22.58
N GLU A 366 0.98 27.69 -23.76
CA GLU A 366 -0.02 27.42 -24.82
C GLU A 366 -0.04 25.94 -25.21
N SER A 367 1.15 25.33 -25.37
CA SER A 367 1.31 23.90 -25.64
C SER A 367 0.81 23.01 -24.49
N ALA A 368 1.07 23.39 -23.24
CA ALA A 368 0.62 22.67 -22.06
C ALA A 368 -0.92 22.72 -21.91
N GLU A 369 -1.53 23.87 -22.20
CA GLU A 369 -2.99 24.05 -22.23
C GLU A 369 -3.63 23.24 -23.37
N ALA A 370 -2.99 23.21 -24.54
CA ALA A 370 -3.44 22.39 -25.67
C ALA A 370 -3.36 20.88 -25.36
N ALA A 371 -2.26 20.42 -24.76
CA ALA A 371 -2.09 19.04 -24.31
C ALA A 371 -3.16 18.66 -23.28
N LEU A 372 -3.44 19.54 -22.32
CA LEU A 372 -4.51 19.36 -21.34
C LEU A 372 -5.88 19.24 -22.01
N ALA A 373 -6.19 20.11 -22.98
CA ALA A 373 -7.45 20.06 -23.72
C ALA A 373 -7.58 18.82 -24.63
N ALA A 374 -6.45 18.26 -25.08
CA ALA A 374 -6.39 17.04 -25.88
C ALA A 374 -6.43 15.74 -25.06
N GLY A 375 -6.44 15.82 -23.72
CA GLY A 375 -6.42 14.65 -22.84
C GLY A 375 -5.02 14.08 -22.58
N GLU A 376 -3.95 14.76 -23.01
CA GLU A 376 -2.55 14.37 -22.78
C GLU A 376 -2.07 14.82 -21.39
N PHE A 377 -2.78 14.39 -20.35
CA PHE A 377 -2.65 14.94 -19.00
C PHE A 377 -1.23 14.82 -18.42
N GLN A 378 -0.58 13.67 -18.60
CA GLN A 378 0.80 13.46 -18.14
C GLN A 378 1.75 14.46 -18.81
N TRP A 379 1.63 14.66 -20.13
CA TRP A 379 2.46 15.60 -20.86
C TRP A 379 2.17 17.06 -20.51
N ALA A 380 0.90 17.41 -20.27
CA ALA A 380 0.53 18.73 -19.77
C ALA A 380 1.16 19.04 -18.41
N ALA A 381 1.17 18.06 -17.49
CA ALA A 381 1.80 18.19 -16.18
C ALA A 381 3.32 18.35 -16.27
N GLU A 382 3.99 17.58 -17.13
CA GLU A 382 5.44 17.67 -17.36
C GLU A 382 5.86 19.03 -17.95
N GLN A 383 5.12 19.55 -18.94
CA GLN A 383 5.37 20.88 -19.47
C GLN A 383 5.18 21.98 -18.42
N ALA A 384 4.15 21.84 -17.57
CA ALA A 384 3.94 22.76 -16.46
C ALA A 384 5.10 22.71 -15.45
N ASP A 385 5.73 21.55 -15.23
CA ASP A 385 6.90 21.44 -14.36
C ASP A 385 8.10 22.24 -14.86
N TYR A 386 8.40 22.22 -16.16
CA TYR A 386 9.45 23.07 -16.70
C TYR A 386 9.19 24.57 -16.49
N LEU A 387 7.93 25.00 -16.59
CA LEU A 387 7.56 26.39 -16.30
C LEU A 387 7.72 26.73 -14.81
N LEU A 388 7.41 25.80 -13.92
CA LEU A 388 7.50 25.98 -12.47
C LEU A 388 8.94 25.92 -11.96
N ASP A 389 9.82 25.13 -12.59
CA ASP A 389 11.25 25.11 -12.29
C ASP A 389 11.92 26.46 -12.58
N LEU A 390 11.44 27.19 -13.59
CA LEU A 390 11.89 28.54 -13.91
C LEU A 390 11.25 29.59 -13.00
N THR A 391 9.92 29.50 -12.83
CA THR A 391 9.10 30.46 -12.10
C THR A 391 8.12 29.72 -11.19
N PRO A 392 8.51 29.39 -9.94
CA PRO A 392 7.69 28.57 -9.02
C PRO A 392 6.31 29.16 -8.68
N GLY A 393 6.13 30.48 -8.85
CA GLY A 393 4.87 31.19 -8.66
C GLY A 393 4.02 31.39 -9.92
N ASN A 394 4.35 30.72 -11.04
CA ASN A 394 3.57 30.84 -12.28
C ASN A 394 2.18 30.21 -12.12
N ARG A 395 1.16 31.05 -11.87
CA ARG A 395 -0.22 30.61 -11.62
C ARG A 395 -0.85 29.86 -12.78
N ALA A 396 -0.55 30.23 -14.01
CA ALA A 396 -1.10 29.53 -15.18
C ALA A 396 -0.53 28.11 -15.28
N ALA A 397 0.78 27.95 -15.08
CA ALA A 397 1.41 26.62 -15.03
C ALA A 397 0.90 25.78 -13.85
N MET A 398 0.76 26.37 -12.66
CA MET A 398 0.16 25.68 -11.51
C MET A 398 -1.28 25.22 -11.81
N THR A 399 -2.06 26.04 -12.51
CA THR A 399 -3.43 25.70 -12.92
C THR A 399 -3.47 24.53 -13.90
N VAL A 400 -2.59 24.52 -14.91
CA VAL A 400 -2.46 23.40 -15.85
C VAL A 400 -2.07 22.12 -15.10
N LYS A 401 -1.03 22.18 -14.27
CA LYS A 401 -0.57 21.03 -13.47
C LYS A 401 -1.67 20.51 -12.55
N MET A 402 -2.36 21.39 -11.82
CA MET A 402 -3.48 21.01 -10.94
C MET A 402 -4.57 20.24 -11.69
N LYS A 403 -5.02 20.76 -12.85
CA LYS A 403 -6.06 20.12 -13.65
C LYS A 403 -5.58 18.77 -14.19
N ALA A 404 -4.37 18.72 -14.75
CA ALA A 404 -3.78 17.49 -15.27
C ALA A 404 -3.64 16.40 -14.19
N LEU A 405 -3.13 16.74 -13.00
CA LEU A 405 -3.01 15.77 -11.91
C LEU A 405 -4.37 15.28 -11.40
N ARG A 406 -5.40 16.14 -11.38
CA ARG A 406 -6.77 15.69 -11.07
C ARG A 406 -7.26 14.67 -12.10
N GLU A 407 -7.12 14.94 -13.39
CA GLU A 407 -7.53 14.01 -14.44
C GLU A 407 -6.75 12.69 -14.40
N LEU A 408 -5.45 12.72 -14.09
CA LEU A 408 -4.63 11.53 -13.86
C LEU A 408 -5.10 10.74 -12.65
N GLY A 409 -5.34 11.41 -11.52
CA GLY A 409 -5.84 10.82 -10.27
C GLY A 409 -7.23 10.20 -10.43
N GLU A 410 -8.12 10.87 -11.16
CA GLU A 410 -9.49 10.40 -11.38
C GLU A 410 -9.59 9.11 -12.18
N ARG A 411 -8.55 8.78 -12.96
CA ARG A 411 -8.48 7.55 -13.77
C ARG A 411 -7.68 6.43 -13.11
N GLN A 412 -7.12 6.67 -11.92
CA GLN A 412 -6.34 5.65 -11.22
C GLN A 412 -7.24 4.58 -10.58
N MET A 413 -6.83 3.32 -10.77
CA MET A 413 -7.26 2.20 -9.92
C MET A 413 -6.42 2.13 -8.64
N ASN A 414 -5.16 2.53 -8.70
CA ASN A 414 -4.27 2.47 -7.55
C ASN A 414 -4.56 3.60 -6.57
N ALA A 415 -4.94 3.24 -5.35
CA ALA A 415 -5.32 4.19 -4.30
C ALA A 415 -4.16 5.13 -3.95
N THR A 416 -2.93 4.60 -3.87
CA THR A 416 -1.79 5.41 -3.44
C THR A 416 -1.38 6.43 -4.49
N ALA A 417 -1.42 6.06 -5.78
CA ALA A 417 -1.22 6.99 -6.89
C ALA A 417 -2.32 8.04 -6.93
N ARG A 418 -3.59 7.61 -6.86
CA ARG A 418 -4.76 8.51 -6.85
C ARG A 418 -4.60 9.57 -5.77
N ASN A 419 -4.40 9.13 -4.53
CA ASN A 419 -4.35 10.01 -3.38
C ASN A 419 -3.18 11.00 -3.48
N TYR A 420 -2.03 10.54 -4.00
CA TYR A 420 -0.87 11.40 -4.20
C TYR A 420 -1.15 12.50 -5.26
N TYR A 421 -1.72 12.12 -6.40
CA TYR A 421 -2.10 13.07 -7.45
C TYR A 421 -3.07 14.13 -6.95
N LEU A 422 -4.13 13.71 -6.25
CA LEU A 422 -5.14 14.61 -5.72
C LEU A 422 -4.62 15.49 -4.58
N SER A 423 -3.72 14.97 -3.74
CA SER A 423 -3.11 15.74 -2.64
C SER A 423 -2.27 16.88 -3.21
N VAL A 424 -1.41 16.59 -4.19
CA VAL A 424 -0.60 17.60 -4.87
C VAL A 424 -1.48 18.62 -5.61
N ALA A 425 -2.54 18.17 -6.29
CA ALA A 425 -3.47 19.08 -6.95
C ALA A 425 -4.18 20.02 -5.95
N ASN A 426 -4.59 19.52 -4.79
CA ASN A 426 -5.18 20.34 -3.73
C ASN A 426 -4.20 21.36 -3.15
N ASN A 427 -2.95 20.97 -2.94
CA ASN A 427 -1.89 21.88 -2.51
C ASN A 427 -1.63 22.99 -3.55
N LEU A 428 -1.63 22.66 -4.85
CA LEU A 428 -1.52 23.65 -5.92
C LEU A 428 -2.72 24.61 -5.96
N LYS A 429 -3.93 24.09 -5.72
CA LYS A 429 -5.16 24.91 -5.62
C LYS A 429 -5.08 25.93 -4.49
N ALA A 430 -4.66 25.50 -3.29
CA ALA A 430 -4.49 26.39 -2.13
C ALA A 430 -3.49 27.52 -2.44
N ARG A 431 -2.32 27.18 -3.01
CA ARG A 431 -1.31 28.17 -3.42
C ARG A 431 -1.78 29.15 -4.50
N CYS A 432 -2.75 28.76 -5.33
CA CYS A 432 -3.36 29.69 -6.29
C CYS A 432 -4.33 30.68 -5.62
N SER A 433 -4.93 30.28 -4.49
CA SER A 433 -5.93 31.05 -3.74
C SER A 433 -5.33 31.94 -2.65
N ASP A 434 -4.29 31.50 -1.93
CA ASP A 434 -3.73 32.21 -0.76
C ASP A 434 -3.09 33.56 -1.11
N ASP A 435 -2.63 33.76 -2.36
CA ASP A 435 -2.15 35.04 -2.86
C ASP A 435 -3.27 36.02 -3.27
N ALA A 436 -4.55 35.63 -3.15
CA ALA A 436 -5.69 36.55 -3.28
C ALA A 436 -6.00 37.28 -1.96
N ASP A 437 -5.60 36.72 -0.83
CA ASP A 437 -5.78 37.28 0.53
C ASP A 437 -4.48 37.83 1.13
N GLY A 438 -3.52 38.21 0.28
CA GLY A 438 -2.22 38.79 0.64
C GLY A 438 -2.27 40.14 1.36
N LEU A 439 -2.80 40.14 2.60
CA LEU A 439 -2.60 41.12 3.66
C LEU A 439 -2.86 40.44 5.01
N ARG A 440 -1.96 39.53 5.42
CA ARG A 440 -1.66 39.23 6.84
C ARG A 440 -0.37 38.40 6.93
N SER A 441 0.74 39.08 7.15
CA SER A 441 1.99 38.46 7.60
C SER A 441 1.82 37.83 8.98
N PRO A 442 2.42 36.67 9.28
CA PRO A 442 2.66 36.26 10.66
C PRO A 442 4.05 36.71 11.13
N ALA A 443 4.06 37.20 12.37
CA ALA A 443 5.23 37.38 13.23
C ALA A 443 5.58 36.09 13.98
#